data_AF-A0A958QFI1-F1
#
_entry.id   AF-A0A958QFI1-F1
#
_cell.length_a   1.000
_cell.length_b   1.000
_cell.length_c   1.000
_cell.angle_alpha   90.00
_cell.angle_beta   90.00
_cell.angle_gamma   90.00
#
_symmetry.space_group_name_H-M   'P 1'
#
loop_
_entity.id
_entity.type
_entity.pdbx_description
1 polymer ?
#
loop_
_entity_poly.entity_id
_entity_poly.type
_entity_poly.pdbx_seq_one_letter_code
_entity_poly.pdbx_strand_id
1 'polypeptide(L)'
;MKAFGCFFASVLGVAMLGFIDWATGYELSFFVFYFGPVAVAAWYLGFEHAVVISLLSALTWFAADFLSGHEYSSEIYAVWNTTIRLVAFLGIGWVVSQKRRLLLESETNAEELRRTLADLKVLEAFLPICSE
;
A
#
# COMPACT_ATOMS: atom_id res chain seq x y z
N MET A 1 4.14 -17.99 -0.88
CA MET A 1 4.92 -17.81 0.37
C MET A 1 5.29 -16.36 0.65
N LYS A 2 5.92 -15.61 -0.28
CA LYS A 2 6.30 -14.19 -0.05
C LYS A 2 5.10 -13.29 0.31
N ALA A 3 3.97 -13.42 -0.40
CA ALA A 3 2.76 -12.63 -0.12
C ALA A 3 2.23 -12.84 1.31
N PHE A 4 2.09 -14.11 1.74
CA PHE A 4 1.60 -14.44 3.09
C PHE A 4 2.52 -13.88 4.19
N GLY A 5 3.84 -13.92 3.98
CA GLY A 5 4.81 -13.32 4.90
C GLY A 5 4.69 -11.79 5.00
N CYS A 6 4.51 -11.10 3.87
CA CYS A 6 4.30 -9.65 3.86
C CYS A 6 3.00 -9.25 4.55
N PHE A 7 1.93 -10.01 4.36
CA PHE A 7 0.65 -9.74 5.03
C PHE A 7 0.78 -9.88 6.55
N PHE A 8 1.38 -10.98 7.01
CA PHE A 8 1.60 -11.22 8.43
C PHE A 8 2.52 -10.17 9.06
N ALA A 9 3.57 -9.74 8.35
CA ALA A 9 4.45 -8.66 8.79
C ALA A 9 3.71 -7.31 8.89
N SER A 10 2.85 -6.98 7.92
CA SER A 10 2.01 -5.77 7.99
C SER A 10 1.04 -5.81 9.16
N VAL A 11 0.36 -6.95 9.40
CA VAL A 11 -0.54 -7.13 10.55
C VAL A 11 0.22 -7.00 11.87
N LEU A 12 1.39 -7.64 11.97
CA LEU A 12 2.24 -7.55 13.16
C LEU A 12 2.71 -6.11 13.41
N GLY A 13 3.06 -5.38 12.33
CA GLY A 13 3.41 -3.96 12.40
C GLY A 13 2.25 -3.11 12.92
N VAL A 14 1.03 -3.32 12.43
CA VAL A 14 -0.17 -2.62 12.93
C VAL A 14 -0.40 -2.95 14.41
N ALA A 15 -0.29 -4.23 14.81
CA ALA A 15 -0.48 -4.64 16.20
C ALA A 15 0.56 -4.02 17.15
N MET A 16 1.83 -3.97 16.73
CA MET A 16 2.91 -3.35 17.49
C MET A 16 2.69 -1.83 17.62
N LEU A 17 2.29 -1.16 16.54
CA LEU A 17 1.95 0.26 16.57
C LEU A 17 0.75 0.53 17.48
N GLY A 18 -0.27 -0.33 17.46
CA GLY A 18 -1.42 -0.24 18.36
C GLY A 18 -1.05 -0.36 19.83
N PHE A 19 -0.15 -1.28 20.16
CA PHE A 19 0.36 -1.43 21.52
C PHE A 19 1.16 -0.19 21.96
N ILE A 20 1.99 0.36 21.07
CA ILE A 20 2.73 1.60 21.34
C ILE A 20 1.76 2.77 21.52
N ASP A 21 0.77 2.94 20.65
CA ASP A 21 -0.25 4.00 20.76
C ASP A 21 -0.95 3.94 22.12
N TRP A 22 -1.37 2.73 22.53
CA TRP A 22 -1.98 2.52 23.83
C TRP A 22 -1.04 2.84 25.00
N ALA A 23 0.23 2.44 24.90
CA ALA A 23 1.22 2.67 25.95
C ALA A 23 1.69 4.13 26.05
N THR A 24 1.72 4.86 24.92
CA THR A 24 2.14 6.27 24.90
C THR A 24 1.02 7.21 25.28
N GLY A 25 -0.22 6.72 25.27
CA GLY A 25 -1.41 7.49 25.63
C GLY A 25 -1.71 8.60 24.63
N TYR A 26 -2.62 9.50 25.00
CA TYR A 26 -3.14 10.53 24.08
C TYR A 26 -2.13 11.60 23.66
N GLU A 27 -1.05 11.81 24.42
CA GLU A 27 -0.15 12.95 24.22
C GLU A 27 0.62 12.89 22.89
N LEU A 28 0.71 11.71 22.26
CA LEU A 28 1.47 11.51 21.03
C LEU A 28 0.64 10.73 20.00
N SER A 29 0.25 11.39 18.91
CA SER A 29 -0.48 10.75 17.81
C SER A 29 0.45 9.98 16.87
N PHE A 30 0.55 8.66 17.01
CA PHE A 30 1.40 7.79 16.14
C PHE A 30 0.76 7.39 14.80
N PHE A 31 -0.35 8.04 14.39
CA PHE A 31 -1.11 7.64 13.20
C PHE A 31 -0.27 7.60 11.91
N VAL A 32 0.75 8.47 11.78
CA VAL A 32 1.62 8.53 10.60
C VAL A 32 2.40 7.22 10.41
N PHE A 33 2.74 6.53 11.50
CA PHE A 33 3.50 5.28 11.41
C PHE A 33 2.68 4.14 10.82
N TYR A 34 1.35 4.20 10.88
CA TYR A 34 0.47 3.21 10.25
C TYR A 34 0.49 3.28 8.72
N PHE A 35 1.03 4.36 8.12
CA PHE A 35 1.27 4.39 6.68
C PHE A 35 2.30 3.35 6.22
N GLY A 36 3.27 3.00 7.07
CA GLY A 36 4.29 1.98 6.78
C GLY A 36 3.67 0.62 6.44
N PRO A 37 2.95 -0.04 7.37
CA PRO A 37 2.35 -1.35 7.10
C PRO A 37 1.32 -1.33 5.98
N VAL A 38 0.55 -0.24 5.82
CA VAL A 38 -0.39 -0.05 4.70
C VAL A 38 0.34 0.04 3.36
N ALA A 39 1.42 0.82 3.29
CA ALA A 39 2.23 0.95 2.07
C ALA A 39 2.92 -0.38 1.70
N VAL A 40 3.44 -1.11 2.68
CA VAL A 40 4.02 -2.44 2.46
C VAL A 40 2.95 -3.41 1.94
N ALA A 41 1.76 -3.42 2.54
CA ALA A 41 0.66 -4.26 2.07
C ALA A 41 0.24 -3.91 0.63
N ALA A 42 0.09 -2.61 0.34
CA ALA A 42 -0.22 -2.11 -0.99
C ALA A 42 0.85 -2.49 -2.03
N TRP A 43 2.12 -2.33 -1.65
CA TRP A 43 3.23 -2.59 -2.54
C TRP A 43 3.45 -4.07 -2.79
N TYR A 44 3.21 -4.99 -1.85
CA TYR A 44 3.50 -6.41 -2.10
C TYR A 44 2.26 -7.21 -2.49
N LEU A 45 1.10 -6.89 -1.91
CA LEU A 45 -0.14 -7.64 -2.08
C LEU A 45 -1.22 -6.91 -2.91
N GLY A 46 -1.00 -5.64 -3.26
CA GLY A 46 -1.93 -4.85 -4.06
C GLY A 46 -2.99 -4.12 -3.22
N PHE A 47 -3.91 -3.45 -3.91
CA PHE A 47 -4.86 -2.52 -3.29
C PHE A 47 -5.85 -3.21 -2.34
N GLU A 48 -6.38 -4.39 -2.69
CA GLU A 48 -7.37 -5.10 -1.85
C GLU A 48 -6.83 -5.37 -0.44
N HIS A 49 -5.57 -5.78 -0.32
CA HIS A 49 -4.93 -6.02 0.97
C HIS A 49 -4.59 -4.71 1.70
N ALA A 50 -4.27 -3.65 0.97
CA ALA A 50 -4.11 -2.32 1.55
C ALA A 50 -5.40 -1.82 2.19
N VAL A 51 -6.57 -2.11 1.59
CA VAL A 51 -7.88 -1.79 2.17
C VAL A 51 -8.08 -2.52 3.50
N VAL A 52 -7.83 -3.83 3.54
CA VAL A 52 -7.97 -4.63 4.77
C VAL A 52 -7.05 -4.10 5.87
N ILE A 53 -5.78 -3.83 5.57
CA ILE A 53 -4.82 -3.30 6.54
C ILE A 53 -5.17 -1.87 6.97
N SER A 54 -5.73 -1.04 6.09
CA SER A 54 -6.21 0.31 6.43
C SER A 54 -7.38 0.26 7.40
N LEU A 55 -8.32 -0.67 7.20
CA LEU A 55 -9.45 -0.90 8.10
C LEU A 55 -8.96 -1.39 9.48
N LEU A 56 -8.03 -2.35 9.51
CA LEU A 56 -7.45 -2.83 10.76
C LEU A 56 -6.69 -1.71 11.50
N SER A 57 -5.97 -0.86 10.78
CA SER A 57 -5.25 0.29 11.36
C SER A 57 -6.21 1.30 11.96
N ALA A 58 -7.30 1.63 11.25
CA ALA A 58 -8.33 2.54 11.73
C ALA A 58 -9.05 1.97 12.98
N LEU A 59 -9.36 0.67 12.98
CA LEU A 59 -9.99 0.00 14.11
C LEU A 59 -9.06 -0.08 15.33
N THR A 60 -7.78 -0.37 15.10
CA THR A 60 -6.76 -0.40 16.16
C THR A 60 -6.62 0.97 16.82
N TRP A 61 -6.59 2.03 16.02
CA TRP A 61 -6.55 3.38 16.56
C TRP A 61 -7.83 3.73 17.34
N PHE A 62 -9.01 3.42 16.80
CA PHE A 62 -10.29 3.66 17.49
C PHE A 62 -10.35 2.91 18.83
N ALA A 63 -9.86 1.67 18.88
CA ALA A 63 -9.75 0.91 20.12
C ALA A 63 -8.76 1.56 21.09
N ALA A 64 -7.58 1.99 20.64
CA ALA A 64 -6.59 2.66 21.48
C ALA A 64 -7.16 3.95 22.07
N ASP A 65 -7.78 4.79 21.24
CA ASP A 65 -8.42 6.05 21.62
C ASP A 65 -9.56 5.83 22.64
N PHE A 66 -10.40 4.81 22.43
CA PHE A 66 -11.44 4.43 23.40
C PHE A 66 -10.85 3.94 24.74
N LEU A 67 -9.80 3.11 24.71
CA LEU A 67 -9.15 2.59 25.93
C LEU A 67 -8.34 3.65 26.67
N SER A 68 -7.83 4.66 25.97
CA SER A 68 -7.09 5.78 26.56
C SER A 68 -7.98 6.77 27.32
N GLY A 69 -9.31 6.56 27.34
CA GLY A 69 -10.24 7.37 28.13
C GLY A 69 -10.49 8.74 27.52
N HIS A 70 -10.41 8.84 26.19
CA HIS A 70 -10.54 10.11 25.51
C HIS A 70 -11.96 10.66 25.59
N GLU A 71 -12.18 11.68 26.42
CA GLU A 71 -13.44 12.42 26.44
C GLU A 71 -13.54 13.29 25.18
N TYR A 72 -14.05 12.71 24.10
CA TYR A 72 -14.55 13.52 23.00
C TYR A 72 -15.76 14.32 23.46
N SER A 73 -15.73 15.63 23.20
CA SER A 73 -16.86 16.53 23.48
C SER A 73 -18.15 16.10 22.75
N SER A 74 -18.00 15.34 21.67
CA SER A 74 -19.09 14.70 20.92
C SER A 74 -18.54 13.52 20.12
N GLU A 75 -19.31 12.42 20.06
CA GLU A 75 -19.02 11.23 19.24
C GLU A 75 -18.75 11.56 17.76
N ILE A 76 -19.29 12.69 17.26
CA ILE A 76 -19.08 13.18 15.89
C ILE A 76 -17.59 13.41 15.60
N TYR A 77 -16.82 13.92 16.56
CA TYR A 77 -15.39 14.19 16.37
C TYR A 77 -14.58 12.89 16.27
N ALA A 78 -14.95 11.85 17.01
CA ALA A 78 -14.30 10.54 16.93
C ALA A 78 -14.56 9.88 15.57
N VAL A 79 -15.81 9.93 15.08
CA VAL A 79 -16.17 9.43 13.74
C VAL A 79 -15.44 10.22 12.65
N TRP A 80 -15.37 11.54 12.77
CA TRP A 80 -14.69 12.41 11.82
C TRP A 80 -13.18 12.13 11.76
N ASN A 81 -12.51 12.03 12.92
CA ASN A 81 -11.09 11.69 12.99
C ASN A 81 -10.79 10.32 12.39
N THR A 82 -11.61 9.32 12.74
CA THR A 82 -11.48 7.97 12.18
C THR A 82 -11.66 7.98 10.66
N THR A 83 -12.63 8.75 10.16
CA THR A 83 -12.92 8.86 8.73
C THR A 83 -11.76 9.51 7.97
N ILE A 84 -11.23 10.64 8.44
CA ILE A 84 -10.08 11.30 7.79
C ILE A 84 -8.86 10.37 7.74
N ARG A 85 -8.58 9.66 8.85
CA ARG A 85 -7.45 8.72 8.92
C ARG A 85 -7.63 7.56 7.96
N LEU A 86 -8.84 6.98 7.90
CA LEU A 86 -9.16 5.91 6.97
C LEU A 86 -8.97 6.38 5.51
N VAL A 87 -9.46 7.56 5.16
CA VAL A 87 -9.27 8.16 3.83
C VAL A 87 -7.77 8.36 3.53
N ALA A 88 -6.97 8.80 4.50
CA ALA A 88 -5.53 8.95 4.33
C ALA A 88 -4.83 7.61 4.09
N PHE A 89 -5.16 6.57 4.86
CA PHE A 89 -4.60 5.22 4.69
C PHE A 89 -4.97 4.63 3.33
N LEU A 90 -6.25 4.73 2.94
CA LEU A 90 -6.73 4.30 1.64
C LEU A 90 -6.06 5.08 0.50
N GLY A 91 -5.88 6.40 0.65
CA GLY A 91 -5.21 7.24 -0.32
C GLY A 91 -3.75 6.83 -0.55
N ILE A 92 -3.00 6.56 0.53
CA ILE A 92 -1.64 6.06 0.42
C ILE A 92 -1.61 4.65 -0.18
N GLY A 93 -2.48 3.75 0.28
CA GLY A 93 -2.62 2.42 -0.32
C GLY A 93 -2.91 2.48 -1.81
N TRP A 94 -3.79 3.38 -2.24
CA TRP A 94 -4.10 3.63 -3.64
C TRP A 94 -2.88 4.13 -4.41
N VAL A 95 -2.24 5.21 -3.97
CA VAL A 95 -1.08 5.81 -4.65
C VAL A 95 0.05 4.79 -4.80
N VAL A 96 0.34 4.04 -3.73
CA VAL A 96 1.40 3.02 -3.73
C VAL A 96 1.04 1.87 -4.68
N SER A 97 -0.21 1.40 -4.67
CA SER A 97 -0.66 0.35 -5.57
C SER A 97 -0.61 0.78 -7.05
N GLN A 98 -0.98 2.02 -7.35
CA GLN A 98 -0.93 2.57 -8.70
C GLN A 98 0.50 2.73 -9.20
N LYS A 99 1.40 3.24 -8.34
CA LYS A 99 2.83 3.32 -8.69
C LYS A 99 3.39 1.95 -9.04
N ARG A 100 3.06 0.92 -8.27
CA ARG A 100 3.52 -0.44 -8.58
C ARG A 100 2.95 -0.95 -9.90
N ARG A 101 1.65 -0.73 -10.15
CA ARG A 101 1.02 -1.11 -11.43
C ARG A 101 1.72 -0.45 -12.62
N LEU A 102 1.96 0.85 -12.54
CA LEU A 102 2.65 1.61 -13.60
C LEU A 102 4.09 1.11 -13.84
N LEU A 103 4.80 0.74 -12.78
CA LEU A 103 6.15 0.17 -12.91
C LEU A 103 6.11 -1.19 -13.62
N LEU A 104 5.20 -2.08 -13.23
CA LEU A 104 5.06 -3.40 -13.87
C LEU A 104 4.64 -3.28 -15.34
N GLU A 105 3.77 -2.33 -15.64
CA GLU A 105 3.35 -2.03 -17.02
C GLU A 105 4.52 -1.49 -17.86
N SER A 106 5.33 -0.59 -17.30
CA SER A 106 6.52 -0.07 -17.97
C SER A 106 7.57 -1.16 -18.24
N GLU A 107 7.76 -2.11 -17.33
CA GLU A 107 8.68 -3.24 -17.53
C GLU A 107 8.18 -4.15 -18.66
N THR A 108 6.89 -4.44 -18.70
CA THR A 108 6.27 -5.28 -19.74
C THR A 108 6.38 -4.64 -21.13
N ASN A 109 6.04 -3.34 -21.22
CA ASN A 109 6.12 -2.59 -22.49
C ASN A 109 7.56 -2.50 -23.02
N ALA A 110 8.55 -2.40 -22.11
CA ALA A 110 9.96 -2.37 -22.48
C ALA A 110 10.44 -3.73 -23.04
N GLU A 111 9.91 -4.85 -22.53
CA GLU A 111 10.18 -6.18 -23.08
C GLU A 111 9.56 -6.39 -24.45
N GLU A 112 8.30 -5.96 -24.65
CA GLU A 112 7.62 -6.03 -25.95
C GLU A 112 8.36 -5.22 -27.02
N LEU A 113 8.71 -3.97 -26.71
CA LEU A 113 9.47 -3.11 -27.62
C LEU A 113 10.81 -3.74 -28.03
N ARG A 114 11.51 -4.39 -27.08
CA ARG A 114 12.77 -5.10 -27.34
C ARG A 114 12.57 -6.32 -28.25
N ARG A 115 11.46 -7.06 -28.10
CA ARG A 115 11.14 -8.19 -28.99
C ARG A 115 10.84 -7.73 -30.40
N THR A 116 9.97 -6.72 -30.57
CA THR A 116 9.67 -6.16 -31.90
C THR A 116 10.93 -5.68 -32.61
N LEU A 117 11.85 -5.02 -31.88
CA LEU A 117 13.13 -4.59 -32.43
C LEU A 117 14.04 -5.77 -32.82
N ALA A 118 14.02 -6.89 -32.08
CA ALA A 118 14.79 -8.08 -32.43
C ALA A 118 14.28 -8.72 -33.73
N ASP A 119 12.96 -8.85 -33.88
CA ASP A 119 12.34 -9.42 -35.08
C ASP A 119 12.63 -8.59 -36.35
N LEU A 120 12.59 -7.25 -36.23
CA LEU A 120 12.93 -6.34 -37.34
C LEU A 120 14.39 -6.49 -37.79
N LYS A 121 15.33 -6.60 -36.84
CA LYS A 121 16.76 -6.80 -37.17
C LYS A 121 17.01 -8.13 -37.86
N VAL A 122 16.29 -9.18 -37.47
CA VAL A 122 16.37 -10.49 -38.13
C VAL A 122 15.90 -10.38 -39.56
N LEU A 123 14.75 -9.73 -39.80
CA LEU A 123 14.23 -9.54 -41.16
C LEU A 123 15.16 -8.68 -42.04
N GLU A 124 15.74 -7.61 -41.48
CA GLU A 124 16.73 -6.77 -42.16
C GLU A 124 17.99 -7.56 -42.56
N ALA A 125 18.42 -8.52 -41.75
CA ALA A 125 19.55 -9.39 -42.08
C ALA A 125 19.24 -10.36 -43.24
N PHE A 126 17.97 -10.69 -43.49
CA PHE A 126 17.55 -11.51 -44.64
C PHE A 126 17.21 -10.70 -45.89
N LEU A 127 16.91 -9.41 -45.75
CA LEU A 127 16.57 -8.49 -46.84
C LEU A 127 17.61 -8.38 -47.99
N PRO A 128 18.95 -8.45 -47.78
CA PRO A 128 19.90 -8.41 -48.90
C PRO A 128 19.86 -9.66 -49.80
N ILE A 129 19.18 -10.74 -49.40
CA ILE A 129 19.07 -11.98 -50.18
C ILE A 129 17.91 -11.90 -51.19
N CYS A 130 16.96 -10.97 -51.00
CA CYS A 130 15.74 -10.87 -51.83
C CYS A 130 15.78 -9.75 -52.89
N SER A 131 16.92 -9.09 -53.10
CA SER A 131 17.06 -7.98 -54.07
C SER A 131 17.98 -8.26 -55.26
N GLU A 132 18.33 -9.53 -55.53
CA GLU A 132 18.95 -9.96 -56.80
C GLU A 132 17.97 -10.77 -57.66
#